data_AF-A0A2I1HK49-F1
#
_entry.id   AF-A0A2I1HK49-F1
#
_cell.length_a   1.000
_cell.length_b   1.000
_cell.length_c   1.000
_cell.angle_alpha   90.00
_cell.angle_beta   90.00
_cell.angle_gamma   90.00
#
_symmetry.space_group_name_H-M   'P 1'
#
loop_
_entity.id
_entity.type
_entity.pdbx_description
1 polymer ?
#
loop_
_entity_poly.entity_id
_entity_poly.type
_entity_poly.pdbx_seq_one_letter_code
_entity_poly.pdbx_strand_id
1 'polypeptide(L)'
;MAALASSRLTVVSTPLKALIDDHVNNLVRMGIPAAGLYTSTGQSFEYQERVFSELSLGILPILFITPEKLEKNRSFYRLLQKIYRTQGIQFVIDEARL
;
A
#
# COMPACT_ATOMS: atom_id res chain seq x y z
N MET A 1 -0.44 13.91 8.36
CA MET A 1 -1.74 14.55 8.08
C MET A 1 -2.04 14.76 6.59
N ALA A 2 -1.06 14.81 5.68
CA ALA A 2 -1.31 15.08 4.25
C ALA A 2 -2.07 13.95 3.48
N ALA A 3 -2.00 12.70 3.94
CA ALA A 3 -2.59 11.55 3.23
C ALA A 3 -4.14 11.47 3.31
N LEU A 4 -4.79 12.16 4.25
CA LEU A 4 -6.24 12.02 4.50
C LEU A 4 -7.11 13.05 3.76
N ALA A 5 -6.51 14.08 3.17
CA ALA A 5 -7.22 15.21 2.57
C ALA A 5 -7.49 15.06 1.05
N SER A 6 -7.02 13.96 0.44
CA SER A 6 -7.17 13.72 -0.99
C SER A 6 -7.91 12.41 -1.22
N SER A 7 -8.84 12.37 -2.17
CA SER A 7 -9.49 11.14 -2.66
C SER A 7 -8.52 10.19 -3.42
N ARG A 8 -7.22 10.34 -3.17
CA ARG A 8 -6.12 9.65 -3.83
C ARG A 8 -5.64 8.53 -2.94
N LEU A 9 -5.25 7.42 -3.57
CA LEU A 9 -4.51 6.37 -2.89
C LEU A 9 -3.12 6.90 -2.54
N THR A 10 -2.73 6.83 -1.27
CA THR A 10 -1.36 7.09 -0.81
C THR A 10 -0.60 5.78 -0.75
N VAL A 11 0.44 5.64 -1.59
CA VAL A 11 1.33 4.48 -1.59
C VAL A 11 2.64 4.84 -0.90
N VAL A 12 2.91 4.23 0.24
CA VAL A 12 4.13 4.42 1.03
C VAL A 12 5.09 3.28 0.72
N SER A 13 6.22 3.57 0.07
CA SER A 13 7.29 2.59 -0.16
C SER A 13 8.30 2.63 0.97
N THR A 14 8.53 1.50 1.65
CA THR A 14 9.51 1.36 2.75
C THR A 14 10.37 0.11 2.57
N PRO A 15 11.70 0.19 2.80
CA PRO A 15 12.57 -1.00 2.74
C PRO A 15 12.40 -1.92 3.95
N LEU A 16 11.82 -1.43 5.05
CA LEU A 16 11.73 -2.17 6.31
C LEU A 16 10.40 -2.90 6.44
N LYS A 17 10.35 -4.15 5.95
CA LYS A 17 9.19 -5.06 6.12
C LYS A 17 8.69 -5.11 7.56
N ALA A 18 9.61 -5.16 8.52
CA ALA A 18 9.29 -5.29 9.95
C ALA A 18 8.44 -4.13 10.49
N LEU A 19 8.49 -2.94 9.87
CA LEU A 19 7.74 -1.76 10.30
C LEU A 19 6.39 -1.62 9.60
N ILE A 20 6.16 -2.35 8.51
CA ILE A 20 4.91 -2.22 7.73
C ILE A 20 3.71 -2.61 8.59
N ASP A 21 3.77 -3.75 9.27
CA ASP A 21 2.65 -4.24 10.06
C ASP A 21 2.37 -3.29 11.25
N ASP A 22 3.41 -2.75 11.90
CA ASP A 22 3.26 -1.78 12.98
C ASP A 22 2.62 -0.47 12.51
N HIS A 23 3.04 0.04 11.34
CA HIS A 23 2.46 1.24 10.74
C HIS A 23 0.99 1.03 10.37
N VAL A 24 0.67 -0.12 9.75
CA VAL A 24 -0.70 -0.49 9.40
C VAL A 24 -1.56 -0.61 10.66
N ASN A 25 -1.08 -1.34 11.68
CA ASN A 25 -1.79 -1.52 12.94
C ASN A 25 -2.06 -0.19 13.64
N ASN A 26 -1.08 0.71 13.68
CA ASN A 26 -1.26 2.03 14.29
C ASN A 26 -2.33 2.86 13.57
N LEU A 27 -2.33 2.88 12.23
CA LEU A 27 -3.33 3.61 11.45
C LEU A 27 -4.72 3.01 11.62
N VAL A 28 -4.85 1.68 11.57
CA VAL A 28 -6.12 1.00 11.78
C VAL A 28 -6.67 1.26 13.19
N ARG A 29 -5.80 1.27 14.22
CA ARG A 29 -6.20 1.64 15.60
C ARG A 29 -6.66 3.09 15.72
N MET A 30 -6.18 3.98 14.86
CA MET A 30 -6.64 5.37 14.75
C MET A 30 -7.91 5.52 13.90
N GLY A 31 -8.49 4.41 13.40
CA GLY A 31 -9.67 4.42 12.54
C GLY A 31 -9.38 4.78 11.08
N ILE A 32 -8.11 4.76 10.67
CA ILE A 32 -7.69 5.03 9.29
C ILE A 32 -7.47 3.69 8.60
N PRO A 33 -8.25 3.35 7.55
CA PRO A 33 -8.02 2.12 6.81
C PRO A 33 -6.63 2.16 6.16
N ALA A 34 -5.83 1.14 6.43
CA ALA A 34 -4.49 0.98 5.87
C ALA A 34 -4.19 -0.50 5.69
N ALA A 35 -3.37 -0.82 4.69
CA ALA A 35 -2.90 -2.17 4.46
C ALA A 35 -1.44 -2.18 4.01
N GLY A 36 -0.79 -3.33 4.13
CA GLY A 36 0.59 -3.54 3.68
C GLY A 36 0.67 -4.62 2.62
N LEU A 37 1.47 -4.45 1.58
CA LEU A 37 1.78 -5.49 0.60
C LEU A 37 3.29 -5.64 0.44
N TYR A 38 3.83 -6.79 0.85
CA TYR A 38 5.25 -7.09 0.73
C TYR A 38 5.47 -8.48 0.13
N THR A 39 6.74 -8.84 -0.07
CA THR A 39 7.15 -10.13 -0.63
C THR A 39 6.60 -11.31 0.19
N SER A 40 6.19 -12.36 -0.53
CA SER A 40 5.21 -13.40 -0.15
C SER A 40 5.57 -14.30 1.02
N THR A 41 6.79 -14.22 1.57
CA THR A 41 7.23 -15.13 2.64
C THR A 41 6.55 -14.89 3.98
N GLY A 42 5.74 -13.82 4.13
CA GLY A 42 5.04 -13.52 5.38
C GLY A 42 3.56 -13.12 5.26
N GLN A 43 2.97 -13.09 4.05
CA GLN A 43 1.55 -12.73 3.90
C GLN A 43 0.77 -13.91 3.30
N SER A 44 -0.34 -14.28 3.95
CA SER A 44 -1.25 -15.29 3.42
C SER A 44 -1.84 -14.83 2.07
N PHE A 45 -2.19 -15.79 1.23
CA PHE A 45 -2.85 -15.51 -0.05
C PHE A 45 -4.18 -14.77 0.15
N GLU A 46 -4.98 -15.20 1.13
CA GLU A 46 -6.26 -14.59 1.49
C GLU A 46 -6.13 -13.11 1.88
N TYR A 47 -5.10 -12.76 2.67
CA TYR A 47 -4.84 -11.38 3.03
C TYR A 47 -4.51 -10.53 1.79
N GLN A 48 -3.68 -11.04 0.89
CA GLN A 48 -3.32 -10.31 -0.33
C GLN A 48 -4.56 -10.08 -1.19
N GLU A 49 -5.38 -11.10 -1.45
CA GLU A 49 -6.63 -10.99 -2.22
C GLU A 49 -7.58 -9.96 -1.62
N ARG A 50 -7.73 -9.94 -0.29
CA ARG A 50 -8.53 -8.93 0.41
C ARG A 50 -8.01 -7.51 0.12
N VAL A 51 -6.70 -7.27 0.25
CA VAL A 51 -6.12 -5.95 -0.02
C VAL A 51 -6.28 -5.55 -1.49
N PHE A 52 -6.12 -6.49 -2.43
CA PHE A 52 -6.35 -6.25 -3.86
C PHE A 52 -7.81 -5.84 -4.14
N SER A 53 -8.76 -6.47 -3.46
CA SER A 53 -10.18 -6.11 -3.54
C SER A 53 -10.44 -4.71 -2.97
N GLU A 54 -9.93 -4.40 -1.78
CA GLU A 54 -10.06 -3.08 -1.14
C GLU A 54 -9.46 -1.96 -2.00
N LEU A 55 -8.31 -2.21 -2.65
CA LEU A 55 -7.70 -1.30 -3.62
C LEU A 55 -8.56 -1.07 -4.85
N SER A 56 -9.17 -2.14 -5.38
CA SER A 56 -10.03 -2.07 -6.57
C SER A 56 -11.35 -1.35 -6.28
N LEU A 57 -11.84 -1.45 -5.05
CA LEU A 57 -13.02 -0.73 -4.57
C LEU A 57 -12.73 0.75 -4.23
N GLY A 58 -11.45 1.15 -4.14
CA GLY A 58 -11.05 2.51 -3.80
C GLY A 58 -11.31 2.89 -2.33
N ILE A 59 -11.54 1.91 -1.45
CA ILE A 59 -11.84 2.13 -0.02
C ILE A 59 -10.59 2.13 0.85
N LEU A 60 -9.42 1.85 0.26
CA LEU A 60 -8.14 1.87 0.93
C LEU A 60 -7.39 3.18 0.63
N PRO A 61 -7.32 4.13 1.58
CA PRO A 61 -6.63 5.40 1.37
C PRO A 61 -5.11 5.29 1.49
N ILE A 62 -4.59 4.33 2.27
CA ILE A 62 -3.16 4.18 2.53
C ILE A 62 -2.72 2.73 2.29
N LEU A 63 -1.70 2.56 1.45
CA LEU A 63 -1.07 1.28 1.17
C LEU A 63 0.44 1.36 1.42
N PHE A 64 0.97 0.52 2.29
CA PHE A 64 2.41 0.33 2.48
C PHE A 64 2.92 -0.77 1.55
N ILE A 65 4.05 -0.56 0.91
CA ILE A 65 4.69 -1.56 0.04
C ILE A 65 6.20 -1.63 0.26
N THR A 66 6.80 -2.78 -0.05
CA THR A 66 8.24 -2.83 -0.30
C THR A 66 8.54 -2.59 -1.77
N PRO A 67 9.69 -1.97 -2.12
CA PRO A 67 10.05 -1.72 -3.50
C PRO A 67 10.09 -3.00 -4.34
N GLU A 68 10.56 -4.13 -3.78
CA GLU A 68 10.64 -5.38 -4.55
C GLU A 68 9.27 -5.94 -4.92
N LYS A 69 8.20 -5.61 -4.16
CA LYS A 69 6.84 -6.04 -4.51
C LYS A 69 6.38 -5.37 -5.81
N LEU A 70 6.70 -4.08 -5.98
CA LEU A 70 6.38 -3.33 -7.19
C LEU A 70 7.14 -3.88 -8.41
N GLU A 71 8.41 -4.21 -8.23
CA GLU A 71 9.27 -4.73 -9.31
C GLU A 71 8.94 -6.17 -9.70
N LYS A 72 8.70 -7.05 -8.72
CA LYS A 72 8.50 -8.49 -8.96
C LYS A 72 7.07 -8.84 -9.37
N ASN A 73 6.08 -8.03 -9.00
CA ASN A 73 4.67 -8.32 -9.29
C ASN A 73 4.09 -7.39 -10.37
N ARG A 74 4.17 -7.83 -11.62
CA ARG A 74 3.62 -7.07 -12.78
C ARG A 74 2.10 -6.87 -12.71
N SER A 75 1.35 -7.79 -12.11
CA SER A 75 -0.10 -7.64 -11.97
C SER A 75 -0.45 -6.53 -10.98
N PHE A 76 0.28 -6.45 -9.87
CA PHE A 76 0.18 -5.33 -8.92
C PHE A 76 0.55 -4.00 -9.56
N TYR A 77 1.65 -3.95 -10.33
CA TYR A 77 2.03 -2.75 -11.08
C TYR A 77 0.91 -2.28 -12.03
N ARG A 78 0.30 -3.19 -12.81
CA ARG A 78 -0.83 -2.87 -13.70
C ARG A 78 -2.05 -2.36 -12.95
N LEU A 79 -2.34 -2.89 -11.76
CA LEU A 79 -3.43 -2.40 -10.92
C LEU A 79 -3.16 -0.96 -10.47
N LEU A 80 -1.95 -0.66 -9.98
CA LEU A 80 -1.59 0.71 -9.60
C LEU A 80 -1.68 1.66 -10.80
N GLN A 81 -1.25 1.24 -11.99
CA GLN A 81 -1.42 2.06 -13.20
C GLN A 81 -2.89 2.35 -13.52
N LYS A 82 -3.80 1.39 -13.32
CA LYS A 82 -5.24 1.59 -13.49
C LYS A 82 -5.77 2.61 -12.49
N ILE A 83 -5.44 2.45 -11.20
CA ILE A 83 -5.85 3.35 -10.12
C ILE A 83 -5.31 4.78 -10.35
N TYR A 84 -4.05 4.90 -10.78
CA TYR A 84 -3.44 6.18 -11.11
C TYR A 84 -4.23 6.94 -12.17
N ARG A 85 -4.77 6.24 -13.18
CA ARG A 85 -5.58 6.85 -14.24
C ARG A 85 -6.98 7.27 -13.78
N THR A 86 -7.56 6.61 -12.78
CA THR A 86 -8.95 6.87 -12.36
C THR A 86 -9.06 7.90 -11.24
N GLN A 87 -8.19 7.83 -10.23
CA GLN A 87 -8.28 8.69 -9.04
C GLN A 87 -6.96 9.39 -8.69
N GLY A 88 -5.84 9.00 -9.32
CA GLY A 88 -4.51 9.48 -8.99
C GLY A 88 -3.91 8.74 -7.78
N ILE A 89 -2.57 8.69 -7.74
CA ILE A 89 -1.81 8.09 -6.65
C ILE A 89 -0.79 9.09 -6.15
N GLN A 90 -0.69 9.23 -4.84
CA GLN A 90 0.41 9.93 -4.19
C GLN A 90 1.43 8.91 -3.71
N PHE A 91 2.65 8.98 -4.23
CA PHE A 91 3.75 8.15 -3.73
C PHE A 91 4.48 8.89 -2.61
N VAL A 92 4.69 8.19 -1.50
CA VAL A 92 5.52 8.59 -0.38
C VAL A 92 6.66 7.58 -0.31
N ILE A 93 7.90 8.06 -0.30
CA ILE A 93 9.08 7.20 -0.19
C ILE A 93 9.62 7.43 1.21
N ASP A 94 9.50 6.41 2.07
CA ASP A 94 10.03 6.43 3.43
C ASP A 94 11.50 5.97 3.36
N GLU A 95 12.42 6.90 3.63
CA GLU A 95 13.89 6.89 3.50
C GLU A 95 14.50 5.54 3.03
N ALA A 96 14.96 5.36 1.79
CA ALA A 96 16.07 6.07 1.13
C ALA A 96 17.26 6.35 2.06
N ARG A 97 17.69 5.36 2.84
CA ARG A 97 19.12 5.27 3.18
C ARG A 97 19.82 4.54 2.04
N LEU A 98 20.27 5.31 1.05
CA LEU A 98 21.37 4.93 0.17
C LEU A 98 22.65 4.80 0.99
#